data_AF-A0A2U1U4J0-F1
#
_entry.id   AF-A0A2U1U4J0-F1
#
_cell.length_a   1.000
_cell.length_b   1.000
_cell.length_c   1.000
_cell.angle_alpha   90.00
_cell.angle_beta   90.00
_cell.angle_gamma   90.00
#
_symmetry.space_group_name_H-M   'P 1'
#
loop_
_entity.id
_entity.type
_entity.pdbx_description
1 polymer ?
#
loop_
_entity_poly.entity_id
_entity_poly.type
_entity_poly.pdbx_seq_one_letter_code
_entity_poly.pdbx_strand_id
1 'polypeptide(L)'
;GTKGGRPRETVILDAGAVRKALENALAVAEQRNGRLIDKPDLKSAMKYWHGQASRIGLTGAYSPHSLRYAWAQDAIRHYLAQRFSEKEALALVAMDLGHGDGRGRYVAQVYGR
;
A
#
# COMPACT_ATOMS: atom_id res chain seq x y z
N GLY A 1 -0.88 -5.52 9.17
CA GLY A 1 -1.67 -5.31 10.40
C GLY A 1 -2.97 -4.59 10.08
N THR A 2 -4.08 -5.15 10.54
CA THR A 2 -5.43 -4.56 10.48
C THR A 2 -5.80 -4.00 11.84
N LYS A 3 -6.68 -3.00 11.86
CA LYS A 3 -7.31 -2.53 13.10
C LYS A 3 -8.16 -3.69 13.65
N GLY A 4 -7.87 -4.14 14.88
CA GLY A 4 -8.65 -5.19 15.55
C GLY A 4 -8.33 -6.64 15.15
N GLY A 5 -7.15 -6.91 14.57
CA GLY A 5 -6.64 -8.28 14.40
C GLY A 5 -7.33 -9.14 13.33
N ARG A 6 -8.27 -8.57 12.56
CA ARG A 6 -8.98 -9.30 11.50
C ARG A 6 -8.05 -9.58 10.32
N PRO A 7 -7.91 -10.81 9.82
CA PRO A 7 -7.12 -11.04 8.61
C PRO A 7 -7.70 -10.23 7.45
N ARG A 8 -6.83 -9.77 6.54
CA ARG A 8 -7.23 -9.20 5.26
C ARG A 8 -6.45 -9.90 4.16
N GLU A 9 -7.11 -10.12 3.05
CA GLU A 9 -6.47 -10.46 1.80
C GLU A 9 -6.32 -9.17 0.98
N THR A 10 -5.29 -9.13 0.15
CA THR A 10 -5.01 -7.98 -0.71
C THR A 10 -4.48 -8.50 -2.03
N VAL A 11 -5.05 -8.02 -3.13
CA VAL A 11 -4.58 -8.40 -4.47
C VAL A 11 -3.13 -7.96 -4.72
N ILE A 12 -2.36 -8.86 -5.33
CA ILE A 12 -1.03 -8.57 -5.85
C ILE A 12 -1.18 -8.20 -7.33
N LEU A 13 -1.05 -6.90 -7.63
CA LEU A 13 -1.26 -6.37 -8.98
C LEU A 13 -0.16 -6.79 -9.96
N ASP A 14 1.08 -6.85 -9.49
CA ASP A 14 2.25 -7.33 -10.25
C ASP A 14 3.10 -8.23 -9.36
N ALA A 15 2.95 -9.54 -9.55
CA ALA A 15 3.68 -10.53 -8.76
C ALA A 15 5.19 -10.51 -9.04
N GLY A 16 5.61 -10.14 -10.25
CA GLY A 16 7.03 -10.05 -10.62
C GLY A 16 7.71 -8.87 -9.92
N ALA A 17 7.09 -7.69 -9.97
CA ALA A 17 7.61 -6.51 -9.29
C ALA A 17 7.64 -6.69 -7.76
N VAL A 18 6.58 -7.28 -7.17
CA VAL A 18 6.54 -7.57 -5.73
C VAL A 18 7.62 -8.57 -5.33
N ARG A 19 7.82 -9.65 -6.09
CA ARG A 19 8.89 -10.62 -5.84
C ARG A 19 10.26 -9.94 -5.83
N LYS A 20 10.57 -9.14 -6.86
CA LYS A 20 11.84 -8.41 -6.95
C LYS A 20 12.03 -7.46 -5.77
N ALA A 21 10.97 -6.77 -5.34
CA ALA A 21 11.01 -5.88 -4.17
C ALA A 21 11.28 -6.66 -2.88
N LEU A 22 10.66 -7.83 -2.71
CA LEU A 22 10.88 -8.72 -1.56
C LEU A 22 12.31 -9.27 -1.52
N GLU A 23 12.84 -9.75 -2.63
CA GLU A 23 14.22 -10.25 -2.72
C GLU A 23 15.24 -9.18 -2.32
N ASN A 24 15.08 -7.96 -2.83
CA ASN A 24 15.92 -6.83 -2.43
C ASN A 24 15.76 -6.49 -0.94
N ALA A 25 14.53 -6.50 -0.42
CA ALA A 25 14.24 -6.20 0.97
C ALA A 25 14.87 -7.25 1.92
N LEU A 26 14.83 -8.52 1.57
CA LEU A 26 15.45 -9.61 2.32
C LEU A 26 16.97 -9.45 2.36
N ALA A 27 17.62 -9.24 1.21
CA ALA A 27 19.06 -9.01 1.14
C ALA A 27 19.51 -7.81 2.00
N VAL A 28 18.72 -6.72 2.01
CA VAL A 28 18.98 -5.55 2.86
C VAL A 28 18.78 -5.86 4.34
N ALA A 29 17.73 -6.62 4.69
CA ALA A 29 17.42 -6.97 6.07
C ALA A 29 18.47 -7.90 6.68
N GLU A 30 19.00 -8.87 5.92
CA GLU A 30 20.07 -9.77 6.35
C GLU A 30 21.31 -8.99 6.80
N GLN A 31 21.67 -7.91 6.09
CA GLN A 31 22.78 -7.03 6.43
C GLN A 31 22.50 -6.10 7.62
N ARG A 32 21.26 -6.10 8.14
CA ARG A 32 20.73 -5.12 9.08
C ARG A 32 19.98 -5.79 10.25
N ASN A 33 20.48 -6.94 10.71
CA ASN A 33 19.90 -7.67 11.84
C ASN A 33 18.40 -7.97 11.68
N GLY A 34 17.97 -8.29 10.46
CA GLY A 34 16.57 -8.57 10.12
C GLY A 34 15.69 -7.32 9.96
N ARG A 35 16.26 -6.11 9.90
CA ARG A 35 15.50 -4.85 9.79
C ARG A 35 15.71 -4.17 8.45
N LEU A 36 14.63 -3.69 7.83
CA LEU A 36 14.75 -2.86 6.62
C LEU A 36 15.35 -1.49 6.92
N ILE A 37 14.98 -0.90 8.06
CA ILE A 37 15.50 0.37 8.55
C ILE A 37 16.12 0.10 9.93
N ASP A 38 17.45 -0.03 9.97
CA ASP A 38 18.16 -0.25 11.21
C ASP A 38 18.50 1.09 11.88
N LYS A 39 17.62 1.50 12.79
CA LYS A 39 17.75 2.70 13.60
C LYS A 39 17.48 2.35 15.06
N PRO A 40 18.08 3.09 16.01
CA PRO A 40 18.01 2.75 17.44
C PRO A 40 16.58 2.80 18.01
N ASP A 41 15.71 3.61 17.42
CA ASP A 41 14.34 3.81 17.89
C ASP A 41 13.37 4.12 16.73
N LEU A 42 12.07 4.01 17.01
CA LEU A 42 11.00 4.22 16.03
C LEU A 42 11.00 5.64 15.46
N LYS A 43 11.29 6.66 16.27
CA LYS A 43 11.29 8.07 15.83
C LYS A 43 12.40 8.29 14.81
N SER A 44 13.59 7.75 15.06
CA SER A 44 14.75 7.78 14.16
C SER A 44 14.48 6.99 12.87
N ALA A 45 13.82 5.83 12.96
CA ALA A 45 13.41 5.04 11.79
C ALA A 45 12.39 5.80 10.91
N MET A 46 11.36 6.39 11.52
CA MET A 46 10.37 7.19 10.83
C MET A 46 10.98 8.42 10.16
N LYS A 47 11.89 9.13 10.84
CA LYS A 47 12.60 10.27 10.27
C LYS A 47 13.42 9.86 9.05
N TYR A 48 14.15 8.74 9.14
CA TYR A 48 14.89 8.19 8.01
C TYR A 48 13.96 7.87 6.83
N TRP A 49 12.86 7.17 7.08
CA TRP A 49 11.86 6.84 6.07
C TRP A 49 11.29 8.09 5.38
N HIS A 50 10.82 9.08 6.14
CA HIS A 50 10.30 10.33 5.57
C HIS A 50 11.35 11.08 4.75
N GLY A 51 12.61 11.06 5.18
CA GLY A 51 13.73 11.62 4.42
C GLY A 51 13.92 10.91 3.07
N GLN A 52 13.88 9.57 3.05
CA GLN A 52 13.96 8.80 1.80
C GLN A 52 12.77 9.07 0.88
N ALA A 53 11.55 9.05 1.42
CA ALA A 53 10.32 9.35 0.68
C ALA A 53 10.38 10.74 0.03
N SER A 54 10.82 11.76 0.79
CA SER A 54 10.96 13.12 0.28
C SER A 54 11.99 13.22 -0.86
N ARG A 55 13.11 12.50 -0.75
CA ARG A 55 14.17 12.47 -1.79
C ARG A 55 13.69 11.91 -3.12
N ILE A 56 12.70 11.01 -3.10
CA ILE A 56 12.09 10.44 -4.31
C ILE A 56 10.83 11.19 -4.74
N GLY A 57 10.59 12.39 -4.20
CA GLY A 57 9.48 13.25 -4.60
C GLY A 57 8.15 12.97 -3.91
N LEU A 58 8.08 12.00 -2.98
CA LEU A 58 6.89 11.80 -2.14
C LEU A 58 6.85 12.89 -1.06
N THR A 59 6.37 14.07 -1.45
CA THR A 59 6.28 15.27 -0.62
C THR A 59 4.86 15.83 -0.61
N GLY A 60 4.60 16.85 0.21
CA GLY A 60 3.30 17.52 0.28
C GLY A 60 2.26 16.77 1.14
N ALA A 61 1.02 17.28 1.10
CA ALA A 61 -0.06 16.88 2.01
C ALA A 61 -0.45 15.39 1.94
N TYR A 62 -0.10 14.72 0.84
CA TYR A 62 -0.44 13.33 0.60
C TYR A 62 0.74 12.38 0.85
N SER A 63 1.94 12.83 1.22
CA SER A 63 3.05 11.93 1.54
C SER A 63 2.87 11.30 2.93
N PRO A 64 3.00 9.96 3.13
CA PRO A 64 3.25 8.83 2.22
C PRO A 64 1.97 8.13 1.71
N HIS A 65 0.79 8.71 2.01
CA HIS A 65 -0.51 8.18 1.59
C HIS A 65 -0.70 8.12 0.07
N SER A 66 0.08 8.90 -0.69
CA SER A 66 0.07 8.93 -2.15
C SER A 66 0.32 7.56 -2.77
N LEU A 67 1.20 6.74 -2.18
CA LEU A 67 1.41 5.36 -2.64
C LEU A 67 0.16 4.49 -2.45
N ARG A 68 -0.60 4.72 -1.37
CA ARG A 68 -1.87 4.03 -1.12
C ARG A 68 -2.94 4.46 -2.12
N TYR A 69 -2.97 5.75 -2.49
CA TYR A 69 -3.87 6.26 -3.52
C TYR A 69 -3.55 5.65 -4.88
N ALA A 70 -2.29 5.70 -5.29
CA ALA A 70 -1.83 5.10 -6.55
C ALA A 70 -2.20 3.61 -6.61
N TRP A 71 -1.88 2.85 -5.55
CA TRP A 71 -2.24 1.43 -5.48
C TRP A 71 -3.75 1.20 -5.56
N ALA A 72 -4.57 1.99 -4.85
CA ALA A 72 -6.03 1.83 -4.88
C ALA A 72 -6.60 2.08 -6.28
N GLN A 73 -6.06 3.07 -7.00
CA GLN A 73 -6.47 3.37 -8.37
C GLN A 73 -6.07 2.27 -9.35
N ASP A 74 -4.86 1.73 -9.20
CA ASP A 74 -4.42 0.58 -9.99
C ASP A 74 -5.28 -0.65 -9.70
N ALA A 75 -5.66 -0.89 -8.44
CA ALA A 75 -6.54 -1.98 -8.06
C ALA A 75 -7.96 -1.81 -8.63
N ILE A 76 -8.51 -0.59 -8.63
CA ILE A 76 -9.80 -0.29 -9.30
C ILE A 76 -9.70 -0.63 -10.79
N ARG A 77 -8.65 -0.16 -11.49
CA ARG A 77 -8.42 -0.46 -12.90
C ARG A 77 -8.29 -1.96 -13.16
N HIS A 78 -7.58 -2.67 -12.29
CA HIS A 78 -7.37 -4.11 -12.38
C HIS A 78 -8.69 -4.89 -12.32
N TYR A 79 -9.58 -4.58 -11.37
CA TYR A 79 -10.88 -5.25 -11.28
C TYR A 79 -11.82 -4.87 -12.43
N LEU A 80 -11.82 -3.61 -12.87
CA LEU A 80 -12.60 -3.20 -14.04
C LEU A 80 -12.15 -3.95 -15.30
N ALA A 81 -10.84 -4.16 -15.49
CA ALA A 81 -10.29 -4.93 -16.61
C ALA A 81 -10.74 -6.40 -16.58
N GLN A 82 -11.03 -6.95 -15.40
CA GLN A 82 -11.60 -8.29 -15.21
C GLN A 82 -13.13 -8.36 -15.40
N ARG A 83 -13.77 -7.27 -15.88
CA ARG A 83 -15.21 -7.17 -16.16
C ARG A 83 -16.11 -7.12 -14.91
N PHE A 84 -15.56 -6.85 -13.73
CA PHE A 84 -16.38 -6.45 -12.58
C PHE A 84 -17.08 -5.13 -12.86
N SER A 85 -18.29 -4.97 -12.34
CA SER A 85 -18.96 -3.66 -12.33
C SER A 85 -18.19 -2.66 -11.46
N GLU A 86 -18.41 -1.37 -11.68
CA GLU A 86 -17.82 -0.32 -10.85
C GLU A 86 -18.14 -0.51 -9.36
N LYS A 87 -19.39 -0.90 -9.04
CA LYS A 87 -19.82 -1.19 -7.67
C LYS A 87 -19.02 -2.33 -7.04
N GLU A 88 -18.79 -3.41 -7.78
CA GLU A 88 -18.01 -4.56 -7.31
C GLU A 88 -16.54 -4.22 -7.18
N ALA A 89 -15.94 -3.57 -8.17
CA ALA A 89 -14.55 -3.13 -8.12
C ALA A 89 -14.28 -2.23 -6.91
N LEU A 90 -15.16 -1.27 -6.62
CA LEU A 90 -15.03 -0.40 -5.46
C LEU A 90 -15.19 -1.16 -4.13
N ALA A 91 -16.07 -2.16 -4.08
CA ALA A 91 -16.24 -3.00 -2.88
C ALA A 91 -15.02 -3.90 -2.64
N LEU A 92 -14.46 -4.50 -3.69
CA LEU A 92 -13.24 -5.30 -3.63
C LEU A 92 -12.05 -4.48 -3.11
N VAL A 93 -11.83 -3.31 -3.70
CA VAL A 93 -10.76 -2.40 -3.25
C VAL A 93 -11.00 -1.92 -1.82
N ALA A 94 -12.25 -1.70 -1.40
CA ALA A 94 -12.55 -1.39 -0.02
C ALA A 94 -12.17 -2.53 0.94
N MET A 95 -12.37 -3.80 0.54
CA MET A 95 -11.92 -4.95 1.31
C MET A 95 -10.39 -5.05 1.36
N ASP A 96 -9.70 -4.91 0.22
CA ASP A 96 -8.24 -4.94 0.16
C ASP A 96 -7.59 -3.86 1.07
N LEU A 97 -8.18 -2.66 1.07
CA LEU A 97 -7.75 -1.54 1.90
C LEU A 97 -8.06 -1.75 3.38
N GLY A 98 -8.86 -2.75 3.74
CA GLY A 98 -9.30 -3.06 5.10
C GLY A 98 -10.43 -2.16 5.60
N HIS A 99 -11.25 -1.60 4.71
CA HIS A 99 -12.41 -0.77 5.02
C HIS A 99 -13.72 -1.58 5.14
N GLY A 100 -13.75 -2.80 4.57
CA GLY A 100 -14.95 -3.63 4.45
C GLY A 100 -15.72 -3.33 3.15
N ASP A 101 -16.51 -4.30 2.69
CA ASP A 101 -17.27 -4.27 1.43
C ASP A 101 -18.30 -3.13 1.34
N GLY A 102 -18.89 -2.70 2.46
CA GLY A 102 -19.83 -1.58 2.53
C GLY A 102 -19.22 -0.19 2.31
N ARG A 103 -17.91 -0.08 2.02
CA ARG A 103 -17.19 1.20 1.90
C ARG A 103 -16.80 1.59 0.47
N GLY A 104 -17.38 0.96 -0.56
CA GLY A 104 -17.10 1.32 -1.97
C GLY A 104 -17.31 2.80 -2.30
N ARG A 105 -18.37 3.44 -1.78
CA ARG A 105 -18.59 4.90 -1.96
C ARG A 105 -17.46 5.75 -1.37
N TYR A 106 -16.95 5.35 -0.20
CA TYR A 106 -15.81 6.03 0.43
C TYR A 106 -14.56 5.86 -0.42
N VAL A 107 -14.35 4.68 -1.01
CA VAL A 107 -13.23 4.45 -1.91
C VAL A 107 -13.29 5.36 -3.14
N ALA A 108 -14.46 5.50 -3.77
CA ALA A 108 -14.63 6.40 -4.91
C ALA A 108 -14.32 7.87 -4.53
N GLN A 109 -14.81 8.32 -3.38
CA GLN A 109 -14.62 9.71 -2.91
C GLN A 109 -13.17 10.03 -2.55
N VAL A 110 -12.47 9.08 -1.93
CA VAL A 110 -11.12 9.30 -1.39
C VAL A 110 -10.05 8.94 -2.39
N TYR A 111 -10.19 7.82 -3.10
CA TYR A 111 -9.14 7.26 -3.96
C TYR A 111 -9.46 7.33 -5.47
N GLY A 112 -10.71 7.55 -5.87
CA GLY A 112 -11.17 7.41 -7.27
C GLY A 112 -10.69 8.47 -8.27
N ARG A 113 -9.67 9.26 -7.94
CA ARG A 113 -9.11 10.30 -8.81
C ARG A 113 -7.78 9.88 -9.44
#